data_AF-A0A837NKC9-F1
#
_entry.id   AF-A0A837NKC9-F1
#
_cell.length_a   1.000
_cell.length_b   1.000
_cell.length_c   1.000
_cell.angle_alpha   90.00
_cell.angle_beta   90.00
_cell.angle_gamma   90.00
#
_symmetry.space_group_name_H-M   'P 1'
#
loop_
_entity.id
_entity.type
_entity.pdbx_description
1 polymer ?
#
loop_
_entity_poly.entity_id
_entity_poly.type
_entity_poly.pdbx_seq_one_letter_code
_entity_poly.pdbx_strand_id
1 'polypeptide(L)'
;MQIINQSIQYQMETSTGNTDSVVVGLHGKTDKLEFSANLTIVADDLKAGTTFDDLSKKQLSTLATKKLPKLMPTLSYSNYQFFVQNDAPIRLTAYSDLSNNGNYISLSSTLDQSDFTDKDIESVGYEDVKSAVKTILSQEFPTS
;
A
#
# COMPACT_ATOMS: atom_id res chain seq x y z
N MET A 1 -8.35 -6.23 -5.83
CA MET A 1 -7.58 -5.26 -6.65
C MET A 1 -6.62 -5.90 -7.65
N GLN A 2 -6.40 -5.27 -8.83
CA GLN A 2 -5.27 -5.57 -9.72
C GLN A 2 -4.01 -4.79 -9.29
N ILE A 3 -2.87 -5.48 -9.18
CA ILE A 3 -1.57 -4.86 -8.82
C ILE A 3 -0.59 -5.04 -9.98
N ILE A 4 0.08 -3.95 -10.36
CA ILE A 4 1.00 -3.88 -11.48
C ILE A 4 2.41 -3.62 -10.96
N ASN A 5 3.39 -4.36 -11.46
CA ASN A 5 4.81 -4.07 -11.25
C ASN A 5 5.28 -2.98 -12.22
N GLN A 6 5.65 -1.82 -11.66
CA GLN A 6 6.11 -0.65 -12.40
C GLN A 6 7.63 -0.61 -12.56
N SER A 7 8.39 -1.11 -11.57
CA SER A 7 9.85 -1.08 -11.60
C SER A 7 10.47 -2.22 -10.80
N ILE A 8 11.72 -2.55 -11.15
CA ILE A 8 12.60 -3.43 -10.39
C ILE A 8 13.97 -2.78 -10.39
N GLN A 9 14.57 -2.62 -9.21
CA GLN A 9 15.92 -2.10 -9.03
C GLN A 9 16.72 -3.08 -8.20
N TYR A 10 17.86 -3.51 -8.71
CA TYR A 10 18.77 -4.42 -8.02
C TYR A 10 19.82 -3.61 -7.26
N GLN A 11 19.96 -3.86 -5.97
CA GLN A 11 21.02 -3.28 -5.16
C GLN A 11 22.13 -4.31 -5.03
N MET A 12 23.29 -3.99 -5.60
CA MET A 12 24.45 -4.88 -5.59
C MET A 12 25.38 -4.52 -4.43
N GLU A 13 25.86 -5.54 -3.73
CA GLU A 13 26.94 -5.40 -2.76
C GLU A 13 28.24 -5.09 -3.52
N THR A 14 28.87 -3.96 -3.20
CA THR A 14 30.04 -3.47 -3.96
C THR A 14 31.25 -4.39 -3.82
N SER A 15 31.38 -5.07 -2.68
CA SER A 15 32.52 -5.95 -2.40
C SER A 15 32.47 -7.31 -3.09
N THR A 16 31.27 -7.81 -3.42
CA THR A 16 31.09 -9.16 -4.00
C THR A 16 30.47 -9.14 -5.39
N GLY A 17 29.81 -8.05 -5.78
CA GLY A 17 29.01 -7.95 -7.01
C GLY A 17 27.68 -8.71 -6.94
N ASN A 18 27.38 -9.39 -5.82
CA ASN A 18 26.13 -10.11 -5.64
C ASN A 18 24.98 -9.13 -5.36
N THR A 19 23.77 -9.49 -5.78
CA THR A 19 22.56 -8.76 -5.38
C THR A 19 22.28 -8.96 -3.89
N ASP A 20 22.25 -7.89 -3.11
CA ASP A 20 21.96 -7.90 -1.67
C ASP A 20 20.47 -7.65 -1.37
N SER A 21 19.82 -6.82 -2.19
CA SER A 21 18.39 -6.59 -2.10
C SER A 21 17.80 -6.15 -3.44
N VAL A 22 16.47 -6.24 -3.56
CA VAL A 22 15.75 -5.80 -4.75
C VAL A 22 14.60 -4.90 -4.34
N VAL A 23 14.54 -3.69 -4.91
CA VAL A 23 13.41 -2.79 -4.74
C VAL A 23 12.41 -3.03 -5.86
N VAL A 24 11.16 -3.32 -5.49
CA VAL A 24 10.06 -3.55 -6.42
C VAL A 24 9.06 -2.41 -6.33
N GLY A 25 8.86 -1.69 -7.44
CA GLY A 25 7.82 -0.69 -7.58
C GLY A 25 6.48 -1.33 -7.94
N LEU A 26 5.45 -1.07 -7.14
CA LEU A 26 4.09 -1.57 -7.30
C LEU A 26 3.10 -0.42 -7.37
N HIS A 27 2.06 -0.60 -8.17
CA HIS A 27 0.90 0.27 -8.21
C HIS A 27 -0.38 -0.56 -8.26
N GLY A 28 -1.41 -0.12 -7.55
CA GLY A 28 -2.72 -0.76 -7.59
C GLY A 28 -3.83 0.24 -7.38
N LYS A 29 -4.96 -0.05 -8.01
CA LYS A 29 -6.13 0.82 -8.00
C LYS A 29 -7.44 0.03 -8.01
N THR A 30 -8.41 0.56 -7.30
CA THR A 30 -9.83 0.19 -7.26
C THR A 30 -10.66 1.47 -7.27
N ASP A 31 -11.99 1.35 -7.17
CA ASP A 31 -12.87 2.52 -7.07
C ASP A 31 -12.68 3.29 -5.76
N LYS A 32 -12.28 2.60 -4.68
CA LYS A 32 -12.18 3.17 -3.33
C LYS A 32 -10.75 3.38 -2.85
N LEU A 33 -9.75 2.85 -3.55
CA LEU A 33 -8.36 2.82 -3.10
C LEU A 33 -7.39 2.88 -4.26
N GLU A 34 -6.35 3.71 -4.13
CA GLU A 34 -5.21 3.77 -5.04
C GLU A 34 -3.93 3.84 -4.22
N PHE A 35 -2.90 3.09 -4.62
CA PHE A 35 -1.61 3.12 -3.95
C PHE A 35 -0.44 3.03 -4.93
N SER A 36 0.68 3.58 -4.51
CA SER A 36 2.00 3.41 -5.13
C SER A 36 3.00 3.02 -4.05
N ALA A 37 3.82 2.01 -4.32
CA ALA A 37 4.77 1.48 -3.35
C ALA A 37 6.12 1.16 -3.99
N ASN A 38 7.20 1.37 -3.24
CA ASN A 38 8.51 0.80 -3.50
C ASN A 38 8.86 -0.09 -2.32
N LEU A 39 8.91 -1.40 -2.53
CA LEU A 39 9.14 -2.38 -1.46
C LEU A 39 10.50 -3.02 -1.63
N THR A 40 11.33 -2.95 -0.59
CA THR A 40 12.62 -3.62 -0.56
C THR A 40 12.43 -5.08 -0.18
N ILE A 41 12.93 -5.99 -1.02
CA ILE A 41 13.01 -7.42 -0.78
C ILE A 41 14.42 -7.73 -0.29
N VAL A 42 14.51 -8.34 0.89
CA VAL A 42 15.77 -8.73 1.54
C VAL A 42 15.89 -10.25 1.61
N ALA A 43 17.07 -10.76 2.00
CA ALA A 43 17.33 -12.20 2.08
C ALA A 43 16.29 -12.96 2.92
N ASP A 44 15.78 -12.36 4.00
CA ASP A 44 14.74 -12.96 4.87
C ASP A 44 13.38 -13.14 4.16
N ASP A 45 13.13 -12.44 3.05
CA ASP A 45 11.94 -12.64 2.23
C ASP A 45 12.07 -13.86 1.29
N LEU A 46 13.28 -14.41 1.13
CA LEU A 46 13.57 -15.51 0.23
C LEU A 46 13.33 -16.87 0.87
N LYS A 47 13.13 -17.90 0.04
CA LYS A 47 13.20 -19.29 0.50
C LYS A 47 14.66 -19.63 0.78
N ALA A 48 14.91 -20.46 1.79
CA ALA A 48 16.24 -20.95 2.12
C ALA A 48 16.96 -21.53 0.88
N GLY A 49 18.20 -21.10 0.66
CA GLY A 49 19.02 -21.52 -0.47
C GLY A 49 18.70 -20.85 -1.81
N THR A 50 17.83 -19.83 -1.84
CA THR A 50 17.56 -19.04 -3.05
C THR A 50 18.36 -17.74 -3.03
N THR A 51 18.91 -17.34 -4.18
CA THR A 51 19.53 -16.01 -4.35
C THR A 51 18.64 -15.12 -5.20
N PHE A 52 18.86 -13.80 -5.16
CA PHE A 52 18.09 -12.87 -5.98
C PHE A 52 18.34 -13.04 -7.48
N ASP A 53 19.53 -13.51 -7.86
CA ASP A 53 19.95 -13.67 -9.26
C ASP A 53 19.17 -14.79 -9.97
N ASP A 54 18.59 -15.72 -9.19
CA ASP A 54 17.75 -16.81 -9.69
C ASP A 54 16.27 -16.41 -9.90
N LEU A 55 15.88 -15.20 -9.44
CA LEU A 55 14.47 -14.81 -9.39
C LEU A 55 14.03 -14.05 -10.64
N SER A 56 12.99 -14.56 -11.28
CA SER A 56 12.27 -13.84 -12.33
C SER A 56 11.55 -12.59 -11.78
N LYS A 57 11.27 -11.63 -12.68
CA LYS A 57 10.39 -10.48 -12.41
C LYS A 57 9.07 -10.89 -11.74
N LYS A 58 8.48 -12.02 -12.16
CA LYS A 58 7.22 -12.53 -11.59
C LYS A 58 7.39 -12.98 -10.14
N GLN A 59 8.49 -13.67 -9.82
CA GLN A 59 8.79 -14.08 -8.45
C GLN A 59 9.06 -12.89 -7.55
N LEU A 60 9.87 -11.92 -7.98
CA LEU A 60 10.13 -10.68 -7.24
C LEU A 60 8.84 -9.89 -6.98
N SER A 61 7.98 -9.75 -7.98
CA SER A 61 6.67 -9.10 -7.82
C SER A 61 5.78 -9.86 -6.83
N THR A 62 5.81 -11.19 -6.85
CA THR A 62 5.04 -12.02 -5.93
C THR A 62 5.52 -11.85 -4.49
N LEU A 63 6.83 -11.78 -4.26
CA LEU A 63 7.41 -11.50 -2.94
C LEU A 63 7.00 -10.12 -2.43
N ALA A 64 7.13 -9.09 -3.26
CA ALA A 64 6.71 -7.74 -2.91
C ALA A 64 5.22 -7.64 -2.57
N THR A 65 4.34 -8.20 -3.41
CA THR A 65 2.89 -8.20 -3.16
C THR A 65 2.53 -8.92 -1.86
N LYS A 66 3.25 -9.99 -1.49
CA LYS A 66 3.04 -10.70 -0.22
C LYS A 66 3.39 -9.88 1.02
N LYS A 67 4.22 -8.84 0.90
CA LYS A 67 4.54 -7.94 2.01
C LYS A 67 3.41 -6.94 2.28
N LEU A 68 2.62 -6.57 1.26
CA LEU A 68 1.59 -5.52 1.37
C LEU A 68 0.62 -5.78 2.55
N PRO A 69 -0.02 -6.96 2.72
CA PRO A 69 -0.96 -7.17 3.83
C PRO A 69 -0.36 -6.96 5.23
N LYS A 70 0.95 -7.16 5.39
CA LYS A 70 1.66 -6.91 6.66
C LYS A 70 1.99 -5.43 6.87
N LEU A 71 2.17 -4.68 5.79
CA LEU A 71 2.53 -3.25 5.82
C LEU A 71 1.32 -2.33 5.83
N MET A 72 0.20 -2.70 5.22
CA MET A 72 -1.02 -1.87 5.18
C MET A 72 -1.55 -1.47 6.57
N PRO A 73 -1.51 -2.33 7.60
CA PRO A 73 -1.93 -1.93 8.95
C PRO A 73 -0.98 -0.95 9.64
N THR A 74 0.24 -0.77 9.14
CA THR A 74 1.28 0.10 9.75
C THR A 74 1.39 1.47 9.10
N LEU A 75 0.56 1.76 8.10
CA LEU A 75 0.50 3.08 7.48
C LEU A 75 0.18 4.16 8.51
N SER A 76 0.89 5.28 8.40
CA SER A 76 0.58 6.52 9.11
C SER A 76 -0.51 7.26 8.36
N TYR A 77 -1.57 7.66 9.07
CA TYR A 77 -2.65 8.46 8.52
C TYR A 77 -2.23 9.93 8.54
N SER A 78 -2.20 10.58 7.39
CA SER A 78 -1.66 11.94 7.25
C SER A 78 -2.76 13.00 7.28
N ASN A 79 -3.71 12.95 6.35
CA ASN A 79 -4.84 13.88 6.30
C ASN A 79 -6.04 13.29 5.52
N TYR A 80 -7.16 14.01 5.53
CA TYR A 80 -8.29 13.77 4.63
C TYR A 80 -8.88 15.09 4.13
N GLN A 81 -9.56 15.05 3.00
CA GLN A 81 -10.16 16.22 2.34
C GLN A 81 -11.58 15.90 1.88
N PHE A 82 -12.54 16.76 2.21
CA PHE A 82 -13.89 16.67 1.68
C PHE A 82 -13.99 17.24 0.27
N PHE A 83 -14.81 16.60 -0.54
CA PHE A 83 -15.32 17.16 -1.79
C PHE A 83 -16.76 17.60 -1.54
N VAL A 84 -16.99 18.89 -1.72
CA VAL A 84 -18.28 19.54 -1.43
C VAL A 84 -18.97 19.90 -2.74
N GLN A 85 -20.26 19.62 -2.83
CA GLN A 85 -21.13 20.03 -3.93
C GLN A 85 -22.42 20.60 -3.33
N ASN A 86 -22.81 21.80 -3.77
CA ASN A 86 -23.98 22.52 -3.25
C ASN A 86 -23.96 22.65 -1.71
N ASP A 87 -22.82 23.08 -1.16
CA ASP A 87 -22.57 23.26 0.27
C ASP A 87 -22.71 21.99 1.13
N ALA A 88 -22.78 20.80 0.51
CA ALA A 88 -22.82 19.51 1.20
C ALA A 88 -21.61 18.63 0.83
N PRO A 89 -20.93 17.97 1.79
CA PRO A 89 -19.93 16.96 1.50
C PRO A 89 -20.56 15.75 0.79
N ILE A 90 -20.02 15.37 -0.36
CA ILE A 90 -20.52 14.22 -1.14
C ILE A 90 -19.56 13.02 -1.10
N ARG A 91 -18.28 13.26 -0.82
CA ARG A 91 -17.22 12.26 -0.66
C ARG A 91 -16.03 12.89 0.05
N LEU A 92 -15.09 12.07 0.49
CA LEU A 92 -13.79 12.52 0.98
C LEU A 92 -12.67 11.61 0.48
N THR A 93 -11.46 12.16 0.37
CA THR A 93 -10.25 11.36 0.12
C THR A 93 -9.37 11.41 1.36
N ALA A 94 -9.04 10.24 1.89
CA ALA A 94 -8.10 10.04 2.99
C ALA A 94 -6.74 9.61 2.45
N TYR A 95 -5.67 10.11 3.05
CA TYR A 95 -4.30 9.84 2.65
C TYR A 95 -3.56 9.12 3.78
N SER A 96 -2.71 8.17 3.38
CA SER A 96 -1.87 7.44 4.31
C SER A 96 -0.55 7.07 3.64
N ASP A 97 0.50 6.95 4.43
CA ASP A 97 1.82 6.64 3.91
C ASP A 97 2.64 5.79 4.88
N LEU A 98 3.72 5.22 4.34
CA LEU A 98 4.74 4.50 5.08
C LEU A 98 6.08 4.87 4.48
N SER A 99 7.04 5.19 5.33
CA SER A 99 8.45 5.29 4.96
C SER A 99 9.30 4.67 6.05
N ASN A 100 9.64 3.39 5.93
CA ASN A 100 10.47 2.69 6.90
C ASN A 100 11.20 1.48 6.31
N ASN A 101 12.39 1.18 6.84
CA ASN A 101 13.16 -0.04 6.49
C ASN A 101 13.30 -0.27 4.96
N GLY A 102 13.54 0.81 4.20
CA GLY A 102 13.64 0.75 2.73
C GLY A 102 12.31 0.55 1.98
N ASN A 103 11.17 0.57 2.68
CA ASN A 103 9.85 0.51 2.08
C ASN A 103 9.22 1.90 2.06
N TYR A 104 8.60 2.23 0.94
CA TYR A 104 7.78 3.42 0.79
C TYR A 104 6.41 3.01 0.25
N ILE A 105 5.34 3.50 0.87
CA ILE A 105 3.96 3.33 0.38
C ILE A 105 3.28 4.70 0.48
N SER A 106 2.60 5.10 -0.59
CA SER A 106 1.66 6.22 -0.58
C SER A 106 0.30 5.69 -1.02
N LEU A 107 -0.73 6.03 -0.26
CA LEU A 107 -2.08 5.48 -0.43
C LEU A 107 -3.11 6.60 -0.30
N SER A 108 -4.11 6.56 -1.18
CA SER A 108 -5.31 7.38 -1.09
C SER A 108 -6.55 6.50 -1.15
N SER A 109 -7.50 6.76 -0.26
CA SER A 109 -8.81 6.10 -0.24
C SER A 109 -9.92 7.12 -0.44
N THR A 110 -10.84 6.84 -1.36
CA THR A 110 -12.02 7.68 -1.57
C THR A 110 -13.21 7.04 -0.88
N LEU A 111 -13.87 7.82 -0.01
CA LEU A 111 -14.99 7.41 0.82
C LEU A 111 -16.21 8.25 0.48
N ASP A 112 -17.40 7.66 0.55
CA ASP A 112 -18.69 8.34 0.42
C ASP A 112 -19.64 7.91 1.56
N GLN A 113 -20.89 8.37 1.52
CA GLN A 113 -21.86 8.07 2.57
C GLN A 113 -22.05 6.57 2.85
N SER A 114 -21.86 5.70 1.85
CA SER A 114 -22.01 4.26 2.04
C SER A 114 -20.96 3.64 2.96
N ASP A 115 -19.83 4.34 3.17
CA ASP A 115 -18.76 3.90 4.06
C ASP A 115 -19.02 4.28 5.53
N PHE A 116 -20.11 5.00 5.81
CA PHE A 116 -20.50 5.46 7.14
C PHE A 116 -21.96 5.09 7.43
N THR A 117 -22.16 4.03 8.22
CA THR A 117 -23.51 3.51 8.52
C THR A 117 -24.23 4.26 9.63
N ASP A 118 -23.47 4.83 10.56
CA ASP A 118 -24.01 5.38 11.82
C ASP A 118 -23.93 6.91 11.89
N LYS A 119 -23.36 7.55 10.86
CA LYS A 119 -23.14 8.99 10.80
C LYS A 119 -23.25 9.51 9.38
N ASP A 120 -23.76 10.72 9.24
CA ASP A 120 -23.69 11.45 7.99
C ASP A 120 -22.24 11.87 7.70
N ILE A 121 -21.85 11.84 6.43
CA ILE A 121 -20.49 12.17 5.98
C ILE A 121 -20.05 13.58 6.41
N GLU A 122 -20.98 14.51 6.62
CA GLU A 122 -20.69 15.85 7.13
C GLU A 122 -20.23 15.89 8.59
N SER A 123 -20.54 14.84 9.35
CA SER A 123 -20.25 14.73 10.79
C SER A 123 -19.09 13.79 11.11
N VAL A 124 -18.43 13.22 10.10
CA VAL A 124 -17.34 12.25 10.33
C VAL A 124 -16.07 12.95 10.81
N GLY A 125 -15.51 12.40 11.88
CA GLY A 125 -14.23 12.80 12.41
C GLY A 125 -13.09 11.90 11.91
N TYR A 126 -11.88 12.24 12.33
CA TYR A 126 -10.67 11.50 11.99
C TYR A 126 -10.75 9.99 12.28
N GLU A 127 -11.27 9.59 13.45
CA GLU A 127 -11.37 8.16 13.80
C GLU A 127 -12.40 7.41 12.97
N ASP A 128 -13.48 8.07 12.54
CA ASP A 128 -14.49 7.48 11.65
C ASP A 128 -13.86 7.20 10.27
N VAL A 129 -13.15 8.18 9.72
CA VAL A 129 -12.42 8.07 8.44
C VAL A 129 -11.37 6.96 8.52
N LYS A 130 -10.56 6.96 9.58
CA LYS A 130 -9.52 5.95 9.81
C LYS A 130 -10.11 4.54 9.91
N SER A 131 -11.25 4.38 10.58
CA SER A 131 -11.94 3.10 10.68
C SER A 131 -12.45 2.63 9.31
N ALA A 132 -13.07 3.52 8.52
CA ALA A 132 -13.52 3.21 7.17
C ALA A 132 -12.37 2.78 6.25
N VAL A 133 -11.25 3.51 6.27
CA VAL A 133 -10.04 3.14 5.51
C VAL A 133 -9.51 1.76 5.95
N LYS A 134 -9.45 1.47 7.25
CA LYS A 134 -9.04 0.14 7.75
C LYS A 134 -9.94 -0.97 7.21
N THR A 135 -11.25 -0.76 7.15
CA THR A 135 -12.19 -1.73 6.57
C THR A 135 -11.84 -2.00 5.10
N ILE A 136 -11.65 -0.97 4.30
CA ILE A 136 -11.25 -1.13 2.88
C ILE A 136 -9.92 -1.87 2.75
N LEU A 137 -8.92 -1.49 3.55
CA LEU A 137 -7.61 -2.16 3.53
C LEU A 137 -7.72 -3.64 3.86
N SER A 138 -8.56 -4.03 4.82
CA SER A 138 -8.75 -5.43 5.19
C SER A 138 -9.43 -6.26 4.09
N GLN A 139 -10.27 -5.63 3.26
CA GLN A 139 -10.94 -6.26 2.13
C GLN A 139 -9.99 -6.43 0.94
N GLU A 140 -9.20 -5.40 0.63
CA GLU A 140 -8.27 -5.42 -0.51
C GLU A 140 -6.96 -6.16 -0.23
N PHE A 141 -6.54 -6.23 1.04
CA PHE A 141 -5.30 -6.87 1.49
C PHE A 141 -5.53 -7.83 2.67
N PRO A 142 -6.25 -8.94 2.47
CA PRO A 142 -6.50 -9.89 3.55
C PRO A 142 -5.19 -10.52 4.05
N THR A 143 -4.98 -10.48 5.38
CA THR A 143 -3.92 -11.24 6.05
C THR A 143 -4.38 -12.70 6.13
N SER A 144 -3.95 -13.52 5.18
CA SER A 144 -4.20 -14.97 5.16
C SER A 144 -3.62 -15.67 6.38
#